data_AF-A0AAU1WW19-F1
#
_entry.id   AF-A0AAU1WW19-F1
#
_cell.length_a   1.000
_cell.length_b   1.000
_cell.length_c   1.000
_cell.angle_alpha   90.00
_cell.angle_beta   90.00
_cell.angle_gamma   90.00
#
_symmetry.space_group_name_H-M   'P 1'
#
loop_
_entity.id
_entity.type
_entity.pdbx_description
1 polymer ?
#
loop_
_entity_poly.entity_id
_entity_poly.type
_entity_poly.pdbx_seq_one_letter_code
_entity_poly.pdbx_strand_id
1 'polypeptide(L)'
;MGLQRHEIWVDLGLSGLTKWFSGPWGPGATTPGMIAEIADWGDGGFAPLLLEDALRVLDSPLPTRTADTVLCAALGRAYGPDFDGPGLLRQIVDVCVARVRRDDPSFEPVPPGPSVYGGLGGEVLAEIDVAGPALSAAIAHAPFREVPGAVRALEQFVTEVDPDLGYRLFLRAMKVYAVPITTSQYERYLALGERFGYHEEVVDDGNLQSPTDTD
;
A
#
# COMPACT_ATOMS: atom_id res chain seq x y z
N MET A 1 22.05 8.93 -0.67
CA MET A 1 22.18 7.53 -0.18
C MET A 1 20.78 7.13 0.25
N GLY A 2 20.13 6.24 -0.49
CA GLY A 2 18.72 5.88 -0.24
C GLY A 2 18.59 4.96 0.97
N LEU A 3 17.53 5.16 1.76
CA LEU A 3 17.16 4.27 2.88
C LEU A 3 16.99 2.84 2.38
N GLN A 4 17.59 1.88 3.06
CA GLN A 4 17.34 0.47 2.77
C GLN A 4 15.99 0.06 3.34
N ARG A 5 15.28 -0.87 2.68
CA ARG A 5 13.92 -1.26 3.06
C ARG A 5 13.81 -1.83 4.48
N HIS A 6 14.85 -2.50 4.97
CA HIS A 6 14.91 -3.03 6.33
C HIS A 6 15.16 -1.96 7.40
N GLU A 7 15.60 -0.76 7.01
CA GLU A 7 15.77 0.40 7.92
C GLU A 7 14.47 1.20 8.07
N ILE A 8 13.48 0.93 7.22
CA ILE A 8 12.19 1.59 7.22
C ILE A 8 11.23 0.77 8.09
N TRP A 9 11.03 1.22 9.32
CA TRP A 9 10.16 0.59 10.32
C TRP A 9 8.68 1.01 10.20
N VAL A 10 8.28 1.64 9.10
CA VAL A 10 6.88 2.05 8.87
C VAL A 10 6.42 1.62 7.48
N ASP A 11 5.10 1.49 7.30
CA ASP A 11 4.50 1.35 5.96
C ASP A 11 5.15 2.37 4.99
N LEU A 12 5.54 1.91 3.80
CA LEU A 12 6.32 2.69 2.83
C LEU A 12 5.60 2.80 1.49
N GLY A 13 5.98 3.80 0.69
CA GLY A 13 5.37 4.05 -0.62
C GLY A 13 3.85 4.26 -0.53
N LEU A 14 3.07 3.64 -1.42
CA LEU A 14 1.61 3.82 -1.44
C LEU A 14 0.94 3.29 -0.16
N SER A 15 1.37 2.15 0.41
CA SER A 15 0.80 1.68 1.68
C SER A 15 1.09 2.67 2.81
N GLY A 16 2.30 3.24 2.85
CA GLY A 16 2.68 4.32 3.77
C GLY A 16 1.78 5.55 3.65
N LEU A 17 1.56 6.04 2.42
CA LEU A 17 0.68 7.18 2.17
C LEU A 17 -0.76 6.90 2.62
N THR A 18 -1.28 5.70 2.35
CA THR A 18 -2.66 5.36 2.77
C THR A 18 -2.81 5.30 4.29
N LYS A 19 -1.79 4.83 5.02
CA LYS A 19 -1.71 4.93 6.48
C LYS A 19 -1.66 6.38 6.94
N TRP A 20 -0.85 7.21 6.28
CA TRP A 20 -0.70 8.64 6.58
C TRP A 20 -2.06 9.36 6.46
N PHE A 21 -2.83 9.10 5.41
CA PHE A 21 -4.17 9.66 5.24
C PHE A 21 -5.18 9.32 6.34
N SER A 22 -4.93 8.27 7.14
CA SER A 22 -5.74 7.91 8.30
C SER A 22 -5.36 8.68 9.58
N GLY A 23 -4.28 9.47 9.56
CA GLY A 23 -3.78 10.25 10.71
C GLY A 23 -4.66 11.45 11.12
N PRO A 24 -4.44 12.01 12.32
CA PRO A 24 -5.17 13.16 12.82
C PRO A 24 -4.68 14.46 12.16
N TRP A 25 -5.29 14.80 11.02
CA TRP A 25 -4.95 16.00 10.26
C TRP A 25 -5.64 17.25 10.82
N GLY A 26 -4.89 18.36 10.86
CA GLY A 26 -5.42 19.66 11.27
C GLY A 26 -6.45 20.22 10.27
N PRO A 27 -7.30 21.18 10.69
CA PRO A 27 -8.22 21.87 9.79
C PRO A 27 -7.48 22.49 8.62
N GLY A 28 -7.88 22.17 7.39
CA GLY A 28 -7.27 22.72 6.16
C GLY A 28 -6.17 21.87 5.53
N ALA A 29 -5.92 20.65 6.02
CA ALA A 29 -5.06 19.70 5.32
C ALA A 29 -5.59 19.41 3.91
N THR A 30 -4.70 19.47 2.91
CA THR A 30 -5.03 19.20 1.51
C THR A 30 -4.33 17.92 1.06
N THR A 31 -4.91 17.21 0.09
CA THR A 31 -4.30 16.00 -0.49
C THR A 31 -2.87 16.25 -1.00
N PRO A 32 -2.58 17.30 -1.80
CA PRO A 32 -1.20 17.60 -2.19
C PRO A 32 -0.29 17.89 -1.00
N GLY A 33 -0.79 18.56 0.03
CA GLY A 33 -0.01 18.88 1.23
C GLY A 33 0.39 17.62 2.00
N MET A 34 -0.55 16.68 2.17
CA MET A 34 -0.27 15.39 2.83
C MET A 34 0.71 14.53 2.02
N ILE A 35 0.59 14.52 0.68
CA ILE A 35 1.56 13.85 -0.20
C ILE A 35 2.94 14.50 -0.07
N ALA A 36 3.02 15.83 -0.04
CA ALA A 36 4.30 16.53 0.09
C ALA A 36 4.97 16.24 1.44
N GLU A 37 4.19 16.16 2.52
CA GLU A 37 4.71 15.86 3.86
C GLU A 37 5.30 14.44 3.93
N ILE A 38 4.62 13.42 3.41
CA ILE A 38 5.19 12.07 3.38
C ILE A 38 6.37 11.97 2.40
N ALA A 39 6.32 12.67 1.26
CA ALA A 39 7.43 12.71 0.31
C ALA A 39 8.68 13.36 0.92
N ASP A 40 8.51 14.34 1.81
CA ASP A 40 9.60 15.01 2.55
C ASP A 40 10.15 14.17 3.72
N TRP A 41 9.44 13.11 4.14
CA TRP A 41 9.83 12.29 5.29
C TRP A 41 11.16 11.56 5.07
N GLY A 42 11.94 11.42 6.15
CA GLY A 42 13.29 10.82 6.10
C GLY A 42 14.23 11.57 5.14
N ASP A 43 14.25 12.90 5.23
CA ASP A 43 15.02 13.80 4.35
C ASP A 43 14.71 13.62 2.86
N GLY A 44 13.47 13.26 2.52
CA GLY A 44 13.06 12.99 1.13
C GLY A 44 13.25 11.56 0.67
N GLY A 45 13.74 10.66 1.54
CA GLY A 45 13.99 9.26 1.21
C GLY A 45 12.73 8.48 0.81
N PHE A 46 11.54 8.99 1.14
CA PHE A 46 10.26 8.36 0.80
C PHE A 46 9.73 8.73 -0.59
N ALA A 47 10.10 9.91 -1.12
CA ALA A 47 9.63 10.35 -2.42
C ALA A 47 9.93 9.36 -3.56
N PRO A 48 11.13 8.75 -3.66
CA PRO A 48 11.40 7.75 -4.71
C PRO A 48 10.53 6.50 -4.61
N LEU A 49 10.29 5.98 -3.40
CA LEU A 49 9.48 4.78 -3.18
C LEU A 49 8.02 5.01 -3.55
N LEU A 50 7.49 6.17 -3.13
CA LEU A 50 6.13 6.56 -3.43
C LEU A 50 5.94 6.87 -4.93
N LEU A 51 6.93 7.50 -5.57
CA LEU A 51 6.96 7.74 -7.01
C LEU A 51 6.96 6.43 -7.79
N GLU A 52 7.83 5.48 -7.43
CA GLU A 52 7.92 4.18 -8.10
C GLU A 52 6.59 3.43 -8.03
N ASP A 53 5.98 3.33 -6.84
CA ASP A 53 4.69 2.67 -6.67
C ASP A 53 3.60 3.34 -7.52
N ALA A 54 3.54 4.67 -7.54
CA ALA A 54 2.53 5.39 -8.32
C ALA A 54 2.71 5.17 -9.83
N LEU A 55 3.95 5.21 -10.31
CA LEU A 55 4.26 4.91 -11.71
C LEU A 55 3.94 3.46 -12.08
N ARG A 56 4.22 2.49 -11.19
CA ARG A 56 3.90 1.07 -11.42
C ARG A 56 2.41 0.88 -11.66
N VAL A 57 1.57 1.51 -10.85
CA VAL A 57 0.11 1.42 -11.02
C VAL A 57 -0.35 2.14 -12.29
N LEU A 58 0.16 3.34 -12.56
CA LEU A 58 -0.22 4.13 -13.74
C LEU A 58 0.19 3.49 -15.07
N ASP A 59 1.31 2.78 -15.11
CA ASP A 59 1.84 2.10 -16.31
C ASP A 59 1.29 0.66 -16.46
N SER A 60 0.60 0.14 -15.45
CA SER A 60 0.04 -1.21 -15.48
C SER A 60 -1.16 -1.34 -16.42
N PRO A 61 -1.47 -2.56 -16.90
CA PRO A 61 -2.67 -2.82 -17.70
C PRO A 61 -3.97 -2.85 -16.86
N LEU A 62 -3.91 -2.50 -15.57
CA LEU A 62 -5.06 -2.59 -14.70
C LEU A 62 -6.19 -1.64 -15.14
N PRO A 63 -7.46 -2.11 -15.09
CA PRO A 63 -8.59 -1.22 -15.19
C PRO A 63 -8.56 -0.18 -14.07
N THR A 64 -8.88 1.09 -14.39
CA THR A 64 -9.01 2.19 -13.41
C THR A 64 -9.82 1.78 -12.18
N ARG A 65 -10.95 1.10 -12.40
CA ARG A 65 -11.83 0.60 -11.35
C ARG A 65 -11.10 -0.31 -10.35
N THR A 66 -10.19 -1.16 -10.82
CA THR A 66 -9.40 -2.06 -9.96
C THR A 66 -8.45 -1.25 -9.09
N ALA A 67 -7.72 -0.28 -9.67
CA ALA A 67 -6.86 0.63 -8.91
C ALA A 67 -7.64 1.42 -7.85
N ASP A 68 -8.79 1.98 -8.22
CA ASP A 68 -9.65 2.72 -7.28
C ASP A 68 -10.10 1.83 -6.12
N THR A 69 -10.50 0.59 -6.43
CA THR A 69 -11.01 -0.36 -5.43
C THR A 69 -9.93 -0.70 -4.40
N VAL A 70 -8.69 -0.99 -4.84
CA VAL A 70 -7.58 -1.27 -3.91
C VAL A 70 -7.21 -0.04 -3.09
N LEU A 71 -7.12 1.13 -3.72
CA LEU A 71 -6.80 2.38 -3.01
C LEU A 71 -7.87 2.72 -1.97
N CYS A 72 -9.17 2.57 -2.28
CA CYS A 72 -10.24 2.77 -1.32
C CYS A 72 -10.16 1.80 -0.14
N ALA A 73 -9.88 0.52 -0.40
CA ALA A 73 -9.71 -0.49 0.66
C ALA A 73 -8.52 -0.15 1.56
N ALA A 74 -7.37 0.21 0.99
CA ALA A 74 -6.17 0.57 1.74
C ALA A 74 -6.32 1.89 2.54
N LEU A 75 -7.16 2.81 2.06
CA LEU A 75 -7.49 4.07 2.75
C LEU A 75 -8.53 3.90 3.87
N GLY A 76 -9.26 2.78 3.90
CA GLY A 76 -10.44 2.62 4.75
C GLY A 76 -11.54 3.62 4.45
N ARG A 77 -11.64 4.06 3.19
CA ARG A 77 -12.60 5.08 2.75
C ARG A 77 -13.71 4.46 1.91
N ALA A 78 -14.85 5.13 1.94
CA ALA A 78 -15.98 4.81 1.08
C ALA A 78 -15.56 4.76 -0.40
N TYR A 79 -15.82 3.65 -1.07
CA TYR A 79 -15.78 3.60 -2.53
C TYR A 79 -16.93 4.46 -3.10
N GLY A 80 -16.65 5.25 -4.13
CA GLY A 80 -17.64 6.13 -4.73
C GLY A 80 -17.27 6.52 -6.16
N PRO A 81 -18.27 6.90 -6.98
CA PRO A 81 -18.05 7.26 -8.37
C PRO A 81 -17.16 8.51 -8.54
N ASP A 82 -17.00 9.30 -7.48
CA ASP A 82 -16.21 10.53 -7.47
C ASP A 82 -14.76 10.30 -7.00
N PHE A 83 -14.40 9.09 -6.58
CA PHE A 83 -13.01 8.79 -6.24
C PHE A 83 -12.20 8.64 -7.53
N ASP A 84 -11.22 9.52 -7.72
CA ASP A 84 -10.31 9.52 -8.85
C ASP A 84 -8.93 9.00 -8.41
N GLY A 85 -8.78 7.68 -8.35
CA GLY A 85 -7.50 7.03 -8.04
C GLY A 85 -6.40 7.40 -9.03
N PRO A 86 -6.62 7.37 -10.36
CA PRO A 86 -5.63 7.86 -11.32
C PRO A 86 -5.24 9.32 -11.12
N GLY A 87 -6.19 10.19 -10.77
CA GLY A 87 -5.91 11.59 -10.41
C GLY A 87 -5.02 11.70 -9.18
N LEU A 88 -5.32 10.94 -8.13
CA LEU A 88 -4.48 10.84 -6.94
C LEU A 88 -3.06 10.34 -7.28
N LEU A 89 -2.94 9.28 -8.07
CA LEU A 89 -1.65 8.72 -8.49
C LEU A 89 -0.82 9.73 -9.31
N ARG A 90 -1.44 10.46 -10.24
CA ARG A 90 -0.74 11.52 -10.99
C ARG A 90 -0.29 12.66 -10.08
N GLN A 91 -1.12 13.05 -9.12
CA GLN A 91 -0.76 14.06 -8.13
C GLN A 91 0.43 13.60 -7.26
N ILE A 92 0.48 12.31 -6.91
CA ILE A 92 1.62 11.71 -6.22
C ILE A 92 2.89 11.82 -7.07
N VAL A 93 2.82 11.45 -8.36
CA VAL A 93 3.94 11.57 -9.30
C VAL A 93 4.43 13.02 -9.36
N ASP A 94 3.54 13.98 -9.58
CA ASP A 94 3.89 15.40 -9.70
C ASP A 94 4.61 15.93 -8.44
N VAL A 95 4.08 15.61 -7.26
CA VAL A 95 4.66 16.06 -5.98
C VAL A 95 6.01 15.40 -5.72
N CYS A 96 6.13 14.08 -5.94
CA CYS A 96 7.38 13.37 -5.70
C CYS A 96 8.46 13.79 -6.70
N VAL A 97 8.15 13.97 -7.99
CA VAL A 97 9.09 14.49 -8.98
C VAL A 97 9.55 15.89 -8.60
N ALA A 98 8.62 16.78 -8.23
CA ALA A 98 8.96 18.13 -7.79
C ALA A 98 9.85 18.11 -6.55
N ARG A 99 9.63 17.19 -5.61
CA ARG A 99 10.46 17.03 -4.41
C ARG A 99 11.86 16.53 -4.74
N VAL A 100 11.99 15.44 -5.51
CA VAL A 100 13.30 14.89 -5.90
C VAL A 100 14.11 15.93 -6.67
N ARG A 101 13.47 16.72 -7.53
CA ARG A 101 14.11 17.82 -8.28
C ARG A 101 14.64 18.97 -7.42
N ARG A 102 14.22 19.10 -6.16
CA ARG A 102 14.82 20.07 -5.23
C ARG A 102 16.27 19.70 -4.89
N ASP A 103 16.57 18.40 -4.83
CA ASP A 103 17.91 17.88 -4.49
C ASP A 103 18.72 17.58 -5.76
N ASP A 104 18.07 17.10 -6.82
CA ASP A 104 18.64 16.87 -8.13
C ASP A 104 17.78 17.51 -9.24
N PRO A 105 18.06 18.76 -9.64
CA PRO A 105 17.28 19.45 -10.67
C PRO A 105 17.25 18.77 -12.04
N SER A 106 18.17 17.83 -12.31
CA SER A 106 18.24 17.08 -13.57
C SER A 106 17.44 15.78 -13.56
N PHE A 107 16.82 15.44 -12.43
CA PHE A 107 16.04 14.22 -12.26
C PHE A 107 14.87 14.15 -13.26
N GLU A 108 14.84 13.05 -14.00
CA GLU A 108 13.71 12.64 -14.84
C GLU A 108 13.20 11.28 -14.35
N PRO A 109 11.89 11.13 -14.11
CA PRO A 109 11.33 9.85 -13.69
C PRO A 109 11.50 8.81 -14.79
N VAL A 110 12.05 7.65 -14.42
CA VAL A 110 12.18 6.50 -15.32
C VAL A 110 10.98 5.57 -15.11
N PRO A 111 10.34 5.07 -16.19
CA PRO A 111 9.31 4.06 -16.06
C PRO A 111 9.82 2.84 -15.27
N PRO A 112 9.02 2.30 -14.33
CA PRO A 112 9.45 1.18 -13.52
C PRO A 112 9.69 -0.06 -14.39
N GLY A 113 10.81 -0.73 -14.15
CA GLY A 113 11.10 -2.02 -14.78
C GLY A 113 10.28 -3.16 -14.18
N PRO A 114 10.44 -4.39 -14.72
CA PRO A 114 9.83 -5.59 -14.15
C PRO A 114 10.14 -5.74 -12.66
N SER A 115 9.19 -6.29 -11.90
CA SER A 115 9.39 -6.55 -10.48
C SER A 115 10.57 -7.51 -10.26
N VAL A 116 11.52 -7.10 -9.41
CA VAL A 116 12.58 -7.99 -8.93
C VAL A 116 12.04 -9.10 -8.01
N TYR A 117 10.81 -8.94 -7.52
CA TYR A 117 10.10 -9.90 -6.66
C TYR A 117 9.03 -10.70 -7.41
N GLY A 118 9.06 -10.73 -8.74
CA GLY A 118 8.09 -11.47 -9.55
C GLY A 118 7.92 -12.94 -9.15
N GLY A 119 8.97 -13.57 -8.60
CA GLY A 119 8.93 -14.94 -8.10
C GLY A 119 8.10 -15.16 -6.82
N LEU A 120 7.70 -14.11 -6.12
CA LEU A 120 6.92 -14.19 -4.87
C LEU A 120 5.40 -14.10 -5.09
N GLY A 121 4.96 -13.80 -6.32
CA GLY A 121 3.54 -13.57 -6.62
C GLY A 121 2.62 -14.72 -6.20
N GLY A 122 3.01 -15.98 -6.46
CA GLY A 122 2.19 -17.14 -6.09
C GLY A 122 1.98 -17.29 -4.57
N GLU A 123 2.96 -16.89 -3.77
CA GLU A 123 2.88 -16.98 -2.31
C GLU A 123 2.02 -15.86 -1.73
N VAL A 124 2.14 -14.64 -2.29
CA VAL A 124 1.24 -13.53 -1.93
C VAL A 124 -0.22 -13.88 -2.29
N LEU A 125 -0.46 -14.44 -3.48
CA LEU A 125 -1.80 -14.87 -3.89
C LEU A 125 -2.37 -15.95 -2.97
N ALA A 126 -1.53 -16.88 -2.49
CA ALA A 126 -1.97 -17.91 -1.55
C ALA A 126 -2.42 -17.31 -0.21
N GLU A 127 -1.70 -16.32 0.33
CA GLU A 127 -2.13 -15.66 1.56
C GLU A 127 -3.38 -14.79 1.37
N ILE A 128 -3.54 -14.15 0.20
CA ILE A 128 -4.76 -13.42 -0.15
C ILE A 128 -5.96 -14.38 -0.25
N ASP A 129 -5.79 -15.56 -0.86
CA ASP A 129 -6.85 -16.57 -0.97
C ASP A 129 -7.30 -17.05 0.42
N VAL A 130 -6.35 -17.33 1.31
CA VAL A 130 -6.64 -17.77 2.69
C VAL A 130 -7.35 -16.68 3.50
N ALA A 131 -6.88 -15.43 3.44
CA ALA A 131 -7.45 -14.32 4.21
C ALA A 131 -8.68 -13.67 3.55
N GLY A 132 -8.89 -13.91 2.25
CA GLY A 132 -9.88 -13.24 1.40
C GLY A 132 -11.31 -13.28 1.93
N PRO A 133 -11.83 -14.43 2.38
CA PRO A 133 -13.18 -14.50 2.96
C PRO A 133 -13.34 -13.61 4.20
N ALA A 134 -12.37 -13.62 5.11
CA ALA A 134 -12.39 -12.83 6.34
C ALA A 134 -12.27 -11.33 6.03
N LEU A 135 -11.36 -10.96 5.12
CA LEU A 135 -11.21 -9.58 4.66
C LEU A 135 -12.49 -9.06 3.97
N SER A 136 -13.10 -9.87 3.10
CA SER A 136 -14.35 -9.51 2.44
C SER A 136 -15.50 -9.28 3.43
N ALA A 137 -15.62 -10.14 4.44
CA ALA A 137 -16.60 -9.99 5.50
C ALA A 137 -16.35 -8.72 6.33
N ALA A 138 -15.11 -8.46 6.72
CA ALA A 138 -14.74 -7.26 7.48
C ALA A 138 -15.04 -5.96 6.70
N ILE A 139 -14.75 -5.93 5.40
CA ILE A 139 -15.08 -4.80 4.52
C ILE A 139 -16.60 -4.59 4.44
N ALA A 140 -17.39 -5.67 4.28
CA ALA A 140 -18.84 -5.59 4.18
C ALA A 140 -19.51 -5.08 5.47
N HIS A 141 -18.88 -5.32 6.63
CA HIS A 141 -19.37 -4.88 7.93
C HIS A 141 -18.74 -3.58 8.43
N ALA A 142 -17.84 -2.98 7.66
CA ALA A 142 -17.18 -1.75 8.04
C ALA A 142 -18.18 -0.59 8.14
N PRO A 143 -18.01 0.34 9.10
CA PRO A 143 -18.89 1.49 9.27
C PRO A 143 -18.78 2.53 8.13
N PHE A 144 -17.79 2.38 7.24
CA PHE A 144 -17.55 3.20 6.06
C PHE A 144 -17.98 2.42 4.80
N ARG A 145 -18.52 3.09 3.76
CA ARG A 145 -19.22 2.43 2.62
C ARG A 145 -18.43 1.26 2.02
N GLU A 146 -19.16 0.22 1.62
CA GLU A 146 -18.66 -1.03 1.03
C GLU A 146 -17.66 -0.81 -0.11
N VAL A 147 -16.61 -1.64 -0.14
CA VAL A 147 -15.62 -1.71 -1.22
C VAL A 147 -15.69 -3.10 -1.88
N PRO A 148 -16.75 -3.37 -2.68
CA PRO A 148 -16.98 -4.71 -3.23
C PRO A 148 -15.87 -5.11 -4.21
N GLY A 149 -15.41 -6.35 -4.10
CA GLY A 149 -14.38 -6.91 -4.98
C GLY A 149 -12.94 -6.55 -4.61
N ALA A 150 -12.70 -6.00 -3.42
CA ALA A 150 -11.35 -5.64 -2.94
C ALA A 150 -10.35 -6.80 -3.00
N VAL A 151 -10.73 -8.01 -2.57
CA VAL A 151 -9.86 -9.20 -2.62
C VAL A 151 -9.41 -9.52 -4.04
N ARG A 152 -10.37 -9.60 -4.98
CA ARG A 152 -10.07 -9.83 -6.40
C ARG A 152 -9.21 -8.71 -6.98
N ALA A 153 -9.45 -7.47 -6.57
CA ALA A 153 -8.66 -6.34 -7.03
C ALA A 153 -7.21 -6.41 -6.51
N LEU A 154 -6.99 -6.88 -5.28
CA LEU A 154 -5.66 -7.15 -4.72
C LEU A 154 -4.93 -8.27 -5.47
N GLU A 155 -5.61 -9.38 -5.81
CA GLU A 155 -5.04 -10.46 -6.63
C GLU A 155 -4.56 -9.94 -8.00
N GLN A 156 -5.33 -9.05 -8.61
CA GLN A 156 -4.97 -8.40 -9.87
C GLN A 156 -3.76 -7.48 -9.71
N PHE A 157 -3.62 -6.76 -8.60
CA PHE A 157 -2.41 -5.97 -8.30
C PHE A 157 -1.15 -6.85 -8.23
N VAL A 158 -1.24 -7.98 -7.53
CA VAL A 158 -0.10 -8.90 -7.40
C VAL A 158 0.32 -9.46 -8.75
N THR A 159 -0.65 -9.73 -9.63
CA THR A 159 -0.41 -10.35 -10.93
C THR A 159 0.05 -9.35 -12.00
N GLU A 160 -0.59 -8.18 -12.07
CA GLU A 160 -0.48 -7.24 -13.19
C GLU A 160 0.38 -6.01 -12.88
N VAL A 161 0.65 -5.72 -11.60
CA VAL A 161 1.43 -4.56 -11.18
C VAL A 161 2.76 -5.01 -10.60
N ASP A 162 2.71 -5.57 -9.39
CA ASP A 162 3.90 -5.93 -8.62
C ASP A 162 3.51 -6.72 -7.35
N PRO A 163 4.12 -7.89 -7.10
CA PRO A 163 3.85 -8.66 -5.88
C PRO A 163 4.18 -7.97 -4.56
N ASP A 164 5.25 -7.16 -4.51
CA ASP A 164 5.63 -6.38 -3.32
C ASP A 164 4.57 -5.33 -3.01
N LEU A 165 4.19 -4.52 -4.01
CA LEU A 165 3.15 -3.51 -3.84
C LEU A 165 1.80 -4.15 -3.48
N GLY A 166 1.41 -5.23 -4.17
CA GLY A 166 0.20 -5.97 -3.88
C GLY A 166 0.17 -6.50 -2.45
N TYR A 167 1.30 -7.05 -1.97
CA TYR A 167 1.41 -7.55 -0.60
C TYR A 167 1.33 -6.43 0.45
N ARG A 168 2.03 -5.30 0.24
CA ARG A 168 1.94 -4.14 1.14
C ARG A 168 0.52 -3.57 1.23
N LEU A 169 -0.20 -3.51 0.11
CA LEU A 169 -1.60 -3.02 0.09
C LEU A 169 -2.57 -4.04 0.70
N PHE A 170 -2.31 -5.34 0.56
CA PHE A 170 -3.05 -6.39 1.26
C PHE A 170 -2.88 -6.27 2.78
N LEU A 171 -1.64 -6.19 3.29
CA LEU A 171 -1.36 -5.98 4.71
C LEU A 171 -2.04 -4.72 5.23
N ARG A 172 -1.98 -3.63 4.46
CA ARG A 172 -2.66 -2.37 4.80
C ARG A 172 -4.18 -2.56 4.94
N ALA A 173 -4.82 -3.25 4.01
CA ALA A 173 -6.25 -3.54 4.10
C ALA A 173 -6.57 -4.40 5.33
N MET A 174 -5.77 -5.43 5.61
CA MET A 174 -5.92 -6.26 6.82
C MET A 174 -5.86 -5.43 8.11
N LYS A 175 -4.90 -4.49 8.21
CA LYS A 175 -4.77 -3.55 9.34
C LYS A 175 -5.96 -2.59 9.44
N VAL A 176 -6.39 -2.01 8.31
CA VAL A 176 -7.50 -1.04 8.25
C VAL A 176 -8.82 -1.65 8.72
N TYR A 177 -9.11 -2.86 8.27
CA TYR A 177 -10.35 -3.57 8.61
C TYR A 177 -10.20 -4.47 9.83
N ALA A 178 -9.05 -4.42 10.50
CA ALA A 178 -8.72 -5.16 11.72
C ALA A 178 -9.09 -6.64 11.60
N VAL A 179 -8.69 -7.27 10.49
CA VAL A 179 -9.04 -8.66 10.18
C VAL A 179 -8.25 -9.60 11.11
N PRO A 180 -8.91 -10.50 11.85
CA PRO A 180 -8.22 -11.43 12.72
C PRO A 180 -7.41 -12.45 11.91
N ILE A 181 -6.21 -12.76 12.39
CA ILE A 181 -5.30 -13.76 11.83
C ILE A 181 -4.81 -14.72 12.91
N THR A 182 -4.48 -15.94 12.52
CA THR A 182 -3.86 -16.93 13.42
C THR A 182 -2.36 -16.64 13.60
N THR A 183 -1.77 -17.18 14.67
CA THR A 183 -0.31 -17.13 14.90
C THR A 183 0.47 -17.67 13.69
N SER A 184 0.02 -18.78 13.10
CA SER A 184 0.68 -19.33 11.92
C SER A 184 0.53 -18.46 10.66
N GLN A 185 -0.57 -17.70 10.50
CA GLN A 185 -0.67 -16.71 9.44
C GLN A 185 0.30 -15.55 9.66
N TYR A 186 0.38 -15.07 10.90
CA TYR A 186 1.30 -14.02 11.31
C TYR A 186 2.76 -14.36 10.98
N GLU A 187 3.22 -15.56 11.36
CA GLU A 187 4.58 -16.04 11.06
C GLU A 187 4.86 -16.10 9.55
N ARG A 188 3.88 -16.55 8.74
CA ARG A 188 4.03 -16.56 7.28
C ARG A 188 4.08 -15.16 6.69
N TYR A 189 3.33 -14.21 7.25
CA TYR A 189 3.39 -12.81 6.82
C TYR A 189 4.75 -12.19 7.11
N LEU A 190 5.33 -12.46 8.29
CA LEU A 190 6.67 -12.02 8.64
C LEU A 190 7.72 -12.64 7.71
N ALA A 191 7.68 -13.96 7.50
CA ALA A 191 8.61 -14.65 6.62
C ALA A 191 8.54 -14.14 5.16
N LEU A 192 7.33 -13.83 4.67
CA LEU A 192 7.15 -13.25 3.35
C LEU A 192 7.69 -11.80 3.29
N GLY A 193 7.43 -11.00 4.33
CA GLY A 193 7.97 -9.64 4.46
C GLY A 193 9.50 -9.59 4.50
N GLU A 194 10.13 -10.52 5.21
CA GLU A 194 11.60 -10.66 5.26
C GLU A 194 12.17 -10.91 3.86
N ARG A 195 11.51 -11.73 3.04
CA ARG A 195 11.94 -12.02 1.66
C ARG A 195 11.77 -10.83 0.71
N PHE A 196 10.84 -9.93 1.01
CA PHE A 196 10.76 -8.62 0.36
C PHE A 196 11.76 -7.60 0.93
N GLY A 197 12.50 -7.95 2.00
CA GLY A 197 13.50 -7.12 2.65
C GLY A 197 12.91 -6.06 3.58
N TYR A 198 11.70 -6.28 4.10
CA TYR A 198 11.05 -5.34 5.00
C TYR A 198 11.61 -5.41 6.42
N HIS A 199 11.47 -4.31 7.15
CA HIS A 199 11.44 -4.36 8.61
C HIS A 199 10.14 -5.05 9.08
N GLU A 200 10.17 -5.74 10.21
CA GLU A 200 8.99 -6.44 10.77
C GLU A 200 7.80 -5.50 10.97
N GLU A 201 8.06 -4.24 11.35
CA GLU A 201 7.01 -3.22 11.56
C GLU A 201 6.27 -2.79 10.29
N VAL A 202 6.81 -3.07 9.10
CA VAL A 202 6.05 -2.92 7.84
C VAL A 202 4.94 -3.97 7.78
N VAL A 203 5.22 -5.19 8.27
CA VAL A 203 4.24 -6.27 8.34
C VAL A 203 3.28 -6.00 9.49
N ASP A 204 3.79 -5.73 10.68
CA ASP A 204 3.00 -5.49 11.87
C ASP A 204 3.55 -4.36 12.74
N ASP A 205 2.81 -3.25 12.76
CA ASP A 205 3.06 -2.09 13.60
C ASP A 205 2.20 -2.09 14.88
N GLY A 206 1.71 -3.27 15.28
CA GLY A 206 0.78 -3.47 16.39
C GLY A 206 -0.70 -3.36 16.00
N ASN A 207 -1.01 -3.25 14.71
CA ASN A 207 -2.38 -3.14 14.20
C ASN A 207 -2.87 -4.41 13.48
N LEU A 208 -2.03 -5.43 13.28
CA LEU A 208 -2.54 -6.75 12.88
C LEU A 208 -3.20 -7.43 14.07
N GLN A 209 -4.44 -7.89 13.90
CA GLN A 209 -5.14 -8.59 14.97
C GLN A 209 -4.67 -10.05 15.05
N SER A 210 -3.68 -10.31 15.91
CA SER A 210 -3.39 -11.66 16.40
C SER A 210 -4.04 -11.85 17.77
N PRO A 211 -5.33 -12.27 17.87
CA PRO A 211 -5.86 -12.67 19.16
C PRO A 211 -4.97 -13.78 19.72
N THR A 212 -4.60 -13.68 21.00
CA THR A 212 -3.91 -14.77 21.70
C THR A 212 -4.76 -16.03 21.60
N ASP A 213 -4.18 -17.16 21.17
CA ASP A 213 -4.86 -18.43 21.19
C ASP A 213 -5.44 -18.64 22.60
N THR A 214 -6.75 -18.82 22.68
CA THR A 214 -7.38 -19.18 23.96
C THR A 214 -7.21 -20.69 24.09
N ASP A 215 -6.37 -21.10 25.05
CA ASP A 215 -6.28 -22.50 25.53
C ASP A 215 -7.65 -23.07 25.91
#